data_AF-A0A519M5I2-F1
#
_entry.id   AF-A0A519M5I2-F1
#
_cell.length_a   1.000
_cell.length_b   1.000
_cell.length_c   1.000
_cell.angle_alpha   90.00
_cell.angle_beta   90.00
_cell.angle_gamma   90.00
#
_symmetry.space_group_name_H-M   'P 1'
#
loop_
_entity.id
_entity.type
_entity.pdbx_description
1 polymer ?
#
loop_
_entity_poly.entity_id
_entity_poly.type
_entity_poly.pdbx_seq_one_letter_code
_entity_poly.pdbx_strand_id
1 'polypeptide(L)'
;MNAFRRFIARYPFLRFLGNTYVLVIIFFAVWMVFLDNYSYFDHKVLDKEINELEENKKYYLEEISKDSTSIRQLNNPDQIEKYAREKYYMKREKEDIYIIEFD
;
A
#
# COMPACT_ATOMS: atom_id res chain seq x y z
N MET A 1 52.41 -11.71 26.77
CA MET A 1 52.55 -10.91 25.52
C MET A 1 53.02 -11.70 24.28
N ASN A 2 53.28 -13.02 24.34
CA ASN A 2 53.91 -13.74 23.22
C ASN A 2 52.96 -14.61 22.37
N ALA A 3 51.72 -14.83 22.81
CA ALA A 3 50.73 -15.65 22.09
C ALA A 3 50.03 -14.86 20.96
N PHE A 4 49.70 -13.59 21.21
CA PHE A 4 48.98 -12.72 20.27
C PHE A 4 49.79 -12.44 19.00
N ARG A 5 51.10 -12.16 19.15
CA ARG A 5 52.02 -11.94 18.01
C ARG A 5 52.18 -13.19 17.13
N ARG A 6 52.20 -14.39 17.72
CA ARG A 6 52.33 -15.65 16.98
C ARG A 6 51.07 -15.97 16.18
N PHE A 7 49.90 -15.59 16.69
CA PHE A 7 48.62 -15.75 15.99
C PHE A 7 48.50 -14.82 14.78
N ILE A 8 48.91 -13.56 14.91
CA ILE A 8 48.91 -12.57 13.82
C ILE A 8 49.92 -12.92 12.72
N ALA A 9 51.05 -13.54 13.06
CA ALA A 9 52.06 -13.96 12.08
C ALA A 9 51.63 -15.16 11.21
N ARG A 10 50.65 -15.95 11.66
CA ARG A 10 50.20 -17.17 10.97
C ARG A 10 49.25 -16.86 9.80
N TYR A 11 48.61 -15.70 9.81
CA TYR A 11 47.61 -15.29 8.82
C TYR A 11 47.94 -13.89 8.30
N PRO A 12 48.45 -13.73 7.07
CA PRO A 12 48.89 -12.42 6.56
C PRO A 12 47.75 -11.39 6.46
N PHE A 13 46.49 -11.82 6.34
CA PHE A 13 45.32 -10.94 6.35
C PHE A 13 45.03 -10.30 7.73
N LEU A 14 45.48 -10.91 8.84
CA LEU A 14 45.36 -10.32 10.18
C LEU A 14 46.23 -9.07 10.35
N ARG A 15 47.31 -8.90 9.57
CA ARG A 15 48.09 -7.64 9.57
C ARG A 15 47.30 -6.47 8.99
N PHE A 16 46.41 -6.74 8.03
CA PHE A 16 45.52 -5.73 7.45
C PHE A 16 44.40 -5.35 8.44
N LEU A 17 43.80 -6.33 9.14
CA LEU A 17 42.84 -6.09 10.22
C LEU A 17 43.46 -5.47 11.49
N GLY A 18 44.78 -5.51 11.65
CA GLY A 18 45.47 -4.88 12.79
C GLY A 18 45.61 -3.35 12.67
N ASN A 19 45.22 -2.77 11.53
CA ASN A 19 45.24 -1.33 11.32
C ASN A 19 43.97 -0.70 11.93
N THR A 20 44.14 0.27 12.84
CA THR A 20 43.04 1.01 13.48
C THR A 20 42.06 1.60 12.46
N TYR A 21 42.54 2.07 11.31
CA TYR A 21 41.67 2.60 10.25
C TYR A 21 40.76 1.54 9.64
N VAL A 22 41.26 0.30 9.45
CA VAL A 22 40.47 -0.81 8.89
C VAL A 22 39.42 -1.27 9.90
N LEU A 23 39.76 -1.32 11.19
CA LEU A 23 38.79 -1.66 12.24
C LEU A 23 37.68 -0.60 12.36
N VAL A 24 38.01 0.69 12.26
CA VAL A 24 37.02 1.77 12.27
C VAL A 24 36.11 1.68 11.04
N ILE A 25 36.65 1.40 9.85
CA ILE A 25 35.85 1.23 8.63
C ILE A 25 34.94 0.00 8.73
N ILE A 26 35.44 -1.13 9.24
CA ILE A 26 34.62 -2.34 9.43
C ILE A 26 33.51 -2.08 10.45
N PHE A 27 33.82 -1.44 11.57
CA PHE A 27 32.83 -1.07 12.56
C PHE A 27 31.77 -0.13 11.97
N PHE A 28 32.20 0.89 11.21
CA PHE A 28 31.31 1.82 10.54
C PHE A 28 30.46 1.14 9.47
N ALA A 29 31.02 0.22 8.68
CA ALA A 29 30.28 -0.54 7.68
C ALA A 29 29.24 -1.47 8.34
N VAL A 30 29.61 -2.16 9.41
CA VAL A 30 28.68 -2.98 10.20
C VAL A 30 27.58 -2.09 10.80
N TRP A 31 27.92 -0.90 11.31
CA TRP A 31 26.94 0.07 11.79
C TRP A 31 25.97 0.49 10.67
N MET A 32 26.50 0.90 9.52
CA MET A 32 25.70 1.31 8.37
C MET A 32 24.81 0.19 7.80
N VAL A 33 25.16 -1.08 8.01
CA VAL A 33 24.39 -2.23 7.49
C VAL A 33 23.39 -2.78 8.50
N PHE A 34 23.72 -2.80 9.79
CA PHE A 34 22.88 -3.41 10.83
C PHE A 34 22.10 -2.40 11.69
N LEU A 35 22.66 -1.20 11.92
CA LEU A 35 22.05 -0.15 12.75
C LEU A 35 21.37 0.93 11.90
N ASP A 36 21.82 1.15 10.66
CA ASP A 36 21.15 2.07 9.75
C ASP A 36 19.95 1.42 9.05
N ASN A 37 18.93 2.22 8.75
CA ASN A 37 17.58 1.80 8.32
C ASN A 37 17.53 1.23 6.88
N TYR A 38 18.61 0.64 6.36
CA TYR A 38 18.58 -0.05 5.06
C TYR A 38 17.98 -1.46 5.20
N SER A 39 16.84 -1.51 5.89
CA SER A 39 16.13 -2.73 6.20
C SER A 39 15.39 -3.17 4.95
N TYR A 40 15.77 -4.35 4.44
CA TYR A 40 14.99 -5.09 3.45
C TYR A 40 13.52 -5.28 3.87
N PHE A 41 13.21 -5.20 5.18
CA PHE A 41 11.84 -5.24 5.68
C PHE A 41 11.06 -3.95 5.40
N ASP A 42 11.72 -2.79 5.41
CA ASP A 42 11.04 -1.52 5.17
C ASP A 42 10.52 -1.47 3.74
N HIS A 43 11.34 -1.92 2.78
CA HIS A 43 10.90 -2.05 1.39
C HIS A 43 9.69 -2.96 1.23
N LYS A 44 9.59 -4.07 1.97
CA LYS A 44 8.40 -4.93 1.92
C LYS A 44 7.14 -4.26 2.45
N VAL A 45 7.25 -3.43 3.48
CA VAL A 45 6.13 -2.68 4.03
C VAL A 45 5.68 -1.61 3.04
N LEU A 46 6.64 -0.84 2.51
CA LEU A 46 6.41 0.16 1.48
C LEU A 46 5.79 -0.45 0.21
N ASP A 47 6.28 -1.59 -0.27
CA ASP A 47 5.72 -2.29 -1.42
C ASP A 47 4.27 -2.75 -1.16
N LYS A 48 3.96 -3.20 0.06
CA LYS A 48 2.58 -3.55 0.43
C LYS A 48 1.68 -2.33 0.41
N GLU A 49 2.13 -1.22 0.98
CA GLU A 49 1.38 0.04 1.00
C GLU A 49 1.15 0.58 -0.42
N ILE A 50 2.15 0.48 -1.30
CA ILE A 50 2.02 0.83 -2.73
C ILE A 50 0.94 -0.02 -3.39
N ASN A 51 0.97 -1.34 -3.21
CA ASN A 51 -0.02 -2.24 -3.80
C ASN A 51 -1.44 -1.94 -3.29
N GLU A 52 -1.61 -1.68 -1.98
CA GLU A 52 -2.89 -1.30 -1.39
C GLU A 52 -3.41 0.03 -1.98
N LEU A 53 -2.53 1.03 -2.15
CA LEU A 53 -2.89 2.30 -2.76
C LEU A 53 -3.29 2.15 -4.24
N GLU A 54 -2.59 1.31 -5.00
CA GLU A 54 -2.94 1.02 -6.40
C GLU A 54 -4.28 0.29 -6.53
N GLU A 55 -4.55 -0.69 -5.67
CA GLU A 55 -5.82 -1.41 -5.65
C GLU A 55 -6.98 -0.46 -5.30
N ASN A 56 -6.81 0.37 -4.28
CA ASN A 56 -7.78 1.40 -3.91
C ASN A 56 -8.04 2.38 -5.06
N LYS A 57 -6.98 2.86 -5.72
CA LYS A 57 -7.10 3.73 -6.88
C LYS A 57 -7.91 3.08 -7.99
N LYS A 58 -7.64 1.80 -8.30
CA LYS A 58 -8.39 1.06 -9.31
C LYS A 58 -9.87 0.93 -8.93
N TYR A 59 -10.16 0.55 -7.69
CA TYR A 59 -11.52 0.45 -7.17
C TYR A 59 -12.30 1.77 -7.34
N TYR A 60 -11.74 2.89 -6.91
CA TYR A 60 -12.41 4.19 -7.04
C TYR A 60 -12.60 4.62 -8.49
N LEU A 61 -11.65 4.35 -9.38
CA LEU A 61 -11.80 4.64 -10.81
C LEU A 61 -12.93 3.82 -11.45
N GLU A 62 -13.06 2.55 -11.08
CA GLU A 62 -14.18 1.71 -11.54
C GLU A 62 -15.51 2.22 -11.01
N GLU A 63 -15.59 2.61 -9.74
CA GLU A 63 -16.83 3.11 -9.15
C GLU A 63 -17.25 4.46 -9.74
N ILE A 64 -16.30 5.38 -9.95
CA ILE A 64 -16.55 6.65 -10.65
C ILE A 64 -17.07 6.40 -12.07
N SER A 65 -16.54 5.39 -12.78
CA SER A 65 -17.00 5.04 -14.12
C SER A 65 -18.45 4.55 -14.11
N LYS A 66 -18.80 3.66 -13.16
CA LYS A 66 -20.19 3.19 -12.97
C LYS A 66 -21.12 4.35 -12.63
N ASP A 67 -20.76 5.16 -11.63
CA ASP A 67 -21.56 6.30 -11.18
C ASP A 67 -21.76 7.32 -12.30
N SER A 68 -20.72 7.61 -13.08
CA SER A 68 -20.82 8.53 -14.22
C SER A 68 -21.82 8.02 -15.26
N THR A 69 -21.91 6.70 -15.45
CA THR A 69 -22.88 6.07 -16.35
C THR A 69 -24.29 6.17 -15.78
N SER A 70 -24.46 5.90 -14.48
CA SER A 70 -25.75 6.08 -13.79
C SER A 70 -26.24 7.53 -13.80
N ILE A 71 -25.36 8.50 -13.57
CA ILE A 71 -25.69 9.93 -13.66
C ILE A 71 -26.10 10.30 -15.09
N ARG A 72 -25.42 9.79 -16.12
CA ARG A 72 -25.83 10.01 -17.51
C ARG A 72 -27.22 9.45 -17.80
N GLN A 73 -27.57 8.29 -17.22
CA GLN A 73 -28.92 7.74 -17.34
C GLN A 73 -29.95 8.63 -16.63
N LEU A 74 -29.60 9.20 -15.47
CA LEU A 74 -30.41 10.17 -14.74
C LEU A 74 -30.51 11.55 -15.40
N ASN A 75 -29.79 11.86 -16.48
CA ASN A 75 -30.06 13.09 -17.25
C ASN A 75 -31.37 13.02 -18.05
N ASN A 76 -32.00 11.85 -18.14
CA ASN A 76 -33.30 11.70 -18.78
C ASN A 76 -34.41 11.83 -17.71
N PRO A 77 -35.36 12.78 -17.85
CA PRO A 77 -36.47 12.93 -16.90
C PRO A 77 -37.27 11.64 -16.69
N ASP A 78 -37.41 10.79 -17.70
CA ASP A 78 -38.11 9.50 -17.58
C ASP A 78 -37.37 8.52 -16.65
N GLN A 79 -36.03 8.52 -16.68
CA GLN A 79 -35.20 7.69 -15.82
C GLN A 79 -35.17 8.20 -14.38
N ILE A 80 -35.21 9.53 -14.19
CA ILE A 80 -35.37 10.14 -12.85
C ILE A 80 -36.70 9.73 -12.25
N GLU A 81 -37.80 9.86 -12.99
CA GLU A 81 -39.14 9.49 -12.50
C GLU A 81 -39.20 7.99 -12.16
N LYS A 82 -38.63 7.13 -13.00
CA LYS A 82 -38.53 5.70 -12.74
C LYS A 82 -37.74 5.41 -11.44
N TYR A 83 -36.57 6.02 -11.28
CA TYR A 83 -35.74 5.84 -10.09
C TYR A 83 -36.44 6.33 -8.81
N ALA A 84 -37.10 7.49 -8.87
CA ALA A 84 -37.87 8.04 -7.76
C ALA A 84 -39.05 7.13 -7.35
N ARG A 85 -39.71 6.50 -8.33
CA ARG A 85 -40.80 5.54 -8.08
C ARG A 85 -40.31 4.22 -7.51
N GLU A 86 -39.21 3.65 -8.02
CA GLU A 86 -38.70 2.35 -7.58
C GLU A 86 -37.96 2.40 -6.24
N LYS A 87 -37.19 3.46 -5.98
CA LYS A 87 -36.38 3.58 -4.75
C LYS A 87 -37.07 4.32 -3.61
N TYR A 88 -37.87 5.33 -3.95
CA TYR A 88 -38.45 6.24 -2.96
C TYR A 88 -39.98 6.20 -2.95
N TYR A 89 -40.61 5.36 -3.78
CA TYR A 89 -42.06 5.23 -3.89
C TYR A 89 -42.76 6.59 -4.09
N MET A 90 -42.11 7.52 -4.80
CA MET A 90 -42.69 8.83 -5.08
C MET A 90 -43.91 8.70 -6.01
N LYS A 91 -44.96 9.48 -5.71
CA LYS A 91 -46.20 9.55 -6.50
C LYS A 91 -46.60 10.99 -6.78
N ARG A 92 -47.42 11.18 -7.82
CA ARG A 92 -48.09 12.46 -8.06
C ARG A 92 -49.30 12.61 -7.14
N GLU A 93 -49.76 13.84 -6.91
CA GLU A 93 -50.84 14.12 -5.94
C GLU A 93 -52.16 13.38 -6.22
N LYS A 94 -52.42 12.99 -7.47
CA LYS A 94 -53.65 12.30 -7.91
C LYS A 94 -53.41 10.84 -8.29
N GLU A 95 -52.39 10.22 -7.70
CA GLU A 95 -51.97 8.86 -8.05
C GLU A 95 -51.97 7.96 -6.79
N ASP A 96 -52.45 6.73 -6.96
CA ASP A 96 -52.52 5.72 -5.90
C ASP A 96 -51.48 4.63 -6.17
N ILE A 97 -50.63 4.34 -5.17
CA ILE A 97 -49.59 3.30 -5.25
C ILE A 97 -50.11 2.03 -4.57
N TYR A 98 -49.97 0.89 -5.24
CA TYR A 98 -50.23 -0.43 -4.68
C TYR A 98 -48.91 -1.21 -4.60
N ILE A 99 -48.55 -1.73 -3.43
CA ILE A 99 -47.41 -2.63 -3.23
C ILE A 99 -48.00 -4.03 -3.06
N ILE A 100 -47.61 -4.96 -3.93
CA ILE A 100 -48.10 -6.34 -3.91
C ILE A 100 -46.95 -7.21 -3.40
N GLU A 101 -47.11 -7.75 -2.20
CA GLU A 101 -46.20 -8.74 -1.61
C GLU A 101 -46.82 -10.13 -1.79
N PHE A 102 -45.99 -11.10 -2.19
CA PHE A 102 -46.35 -12.50 -2.24
C PHE A 102 -45.61 -13.21 -1.10
N ASP A 103 -46.36 -13.76 -0.15
CA ASP A 103 -45.84 -14.66 0.90
C ASP A 103 -45.38 -16.01 0.33
#